data_AF-W5SU75-F1
#
_entry.id   AF-W5SU75-F1
#
_cell.length_a   1.000
_cell.length_b   1.000
_cell.length_c   1.000
_cell.angle_alpha   90.00
_cell.angle_beta   90.00
_cell.angle_gamma   90.00
#
_symmetry.space_group_name_H-M   'P 1'
#
loop_
_entity.id
_entity.type
_entity.pdbx_description
1 polymer ?
#
loop_
_entity_poly.entity_id
_entity_poly.type
_entity_poly.pdbx_seq_one_letter_code
_entity_poly.pdbx_strand_id
1 'polypeptide(L)'
;MHVNVKDSYKWDCKLDASLIFRGKLKFEGALYLDSSFEGEIFSKRGILFIGKNSKVITDVVICDTLIIEGILKGNVNASNKVYLNSGCKIYGDVRTKKIFINDNIVFDGKCEMIKSNESIDLFSFTVSQLKDTFQ
;
A
#
# COMPACT_ATOMS: atom_id res chain seq x y z
N MET A 1 -19.95 -11.87 -5.12
CA MET A 1 -19.56 -11.32 -6.43
C MET A 1 -18.05 -11.14 -6.41
N HIS A 2 -17.28 -12.16 -6.82
CA HIS A 2 -15.82 -12.05 -6.86
C HIS A 2 -15.44 -11.34 -8.15
N VAL A 3 -15.24 -10.02 -8.07
CA VAL A 3 -14.63 -9.28 -9.16
C VAL A 3 -13.15 -9.62 -9.13
N ASN A 4 -12.68 -10.43 -10.07
CA ASN A 4 -11.25 -10.67 -10.28
C ASN A 4 -10.63 -9.37 -10.79
N VAL A 5 -9.97 -8.65 -9.88
CA VAL A 5 -9.28 -7.37 -10.15
C VAL A 5 -8.17 -7.53 -11.22
N LYS A 6 -7.77 -8.76 -11.56
CA LYS A 6 -6.73 -9.04 -12.55
C LYS A 6 -7.13 -8.72 -14.00
N ASP A 7 -8.41 -8.80 -14.36
CA ASP A 7 -8.87 -8.73 -15.76
C ASP A 7 -9.28 -7.32 -16.22
N SER A 8 -9.27 -6.32 -15.34
CA SER A 8 -9.71 -4.94 -15.63
C SER A 8 -8.57 -3.91 -15.74
N TYR A 9 -7.30 -4.31 -15.65
CA TYR A 9 -6.16 -3.40 -15.72
C TYR A 9 -5.22 -3.75 -16.88
N LYS A 10 -4.94 -2.76 -17.74
CA LYS A 10 -3.84 -2.80 -18.71
C LYS A 10 -2.54 -2.57 -17.94
N TRP A 11 -1.73 -3.62 -17.78
CA TRP A 11 -0.42 -3.52 -17.15
C TRP A 11 0.57 -2.88 -18.12
N ASP A 12 1.26 -1.83 -17.68
CA ASP A 12 2.33 -1.20 -18.46
C ASP A 12 3.60 -2.06 -18.44
N CYS A 13 3.84 -2.74 -17.32
CA CYS A 13 4.94 -3.67 -17.16
C CYS A 13 4.49 -4.91 -16.36
N LYS A 14 4.96 -6.08 -16.79
CA LYS A 14 4.70 -7.36 -16.12
C LYS A 14 6.01 -8.11 -15.92
N LEU A 15 6.30 -8.48 -14.67
CA LEU A 15 7.42 -9.32 -14.30
C LEU A 15 6.88 -10.68 -13.87
N ASP A 16 7.14 -11.70 -14.69
CA ASP A 16 6.67 -13.06 -14.48
C ASP A 16 7.59 -13.87 -13.55
N ALA A 17 7.06 -15.01 -13.07
CA ALA A 17 7.68 -15.85 -12.04
C ALA A 17 9.04 -16.46 -12.40
N SER A 18 9.44 -16.43 -13.67
CA SER A 18 10.75 -16.89 -14.13
C SER A 18 11.89 -15.91 -13.83
N LEU A 19 11.57 -14.70 -13.32
CA LEU A 19 12.55 -13.66 -13.06
C LEU A 19 12.95 -13.62 -11.57
N ILE A 20 14.24 -13.49 -11.32
CA ILE A 20 14.78 -13.10 -10.02
C ILE A 20 15.51 -11.79 -10.23
N PHE A 21 15.05 -10.73 -9.57
CA PHE A 21 15.63 -9.41 -9.73
C PHE A 21 16.20 -8.90 -8.40
N ARG A 22 17.41 -8.35 -8.47
CA ARG A 22 18.05 -7.67 -7.35
C ARG A 22 18.46 -6.25 -7.73
N GLY A 23 18.10 -5.27 -6.91
CA GLY A 23 18.53 -3.89 -7.09
C GLY A 23 17.38 -2.89 -6.97
N LYS A 24 17.44 -1.81 -7.77
CA LYS A 24 16.47 -0.71 -7.71
C LYS A 24 15.50 -0.80 -8.86
N LEU A 25 14.20 -0.85 -8.55
CA LEU A 25 13.12 -0.88 -9.54
C LEU A 25 12.37 0.45 -9.49
N LYS A 26 12.47 1.20 -10.57
CA LYS A 26 11.72 2.45 -10.76
C LYS A 26 10.76 2.27 -11.93
N PHE A 27 9.49 2.59 -11.71
CA PHE A 27 8.45 2.45 -12.73
C PHE A 27 7.44 3.59 -12.67
N GLU A 28 6.71 3.77 -13.78
CA GLU A 28 5.55 4.63 -13.90
C GLU A 28 4.37 3.80 -14.40
N GLY A 29 3.14 4.24 -14.12
CA GLY A 29 1.94 3.48 -14.49
C GLY A 29 1.70 2.25 -13.60
N ALA A 30 1.19 1.16 -14.20
CA ALA A 30 0.83 -0.06 -13.49
C ALA A 30 1.87 -1.18 -13.71
N LEU A 31 2.48 -1.64 -12.61
CA LEU A 31 3.44 -2.75 -12.60
C LEU A 31 2.83 -3.97 -11.91
N TYR A 32 2.82 -5.10 -12.62
CA TYR A 32 2.51 -6.42 -12.07
C TYR A 32 3.79 -7.19 -11.80
N LEU A 33 4.03 -7.55 -10.54
CA LEU A 33 5.20 -8.30 -10.08
C LEU A 33 4.72 -9.63 -9.50
N ASP A 34 5.03 -10.72 -10.20
CA ASP A 34 4.73 -12.09 -9.75
C ASP A 34 6.01 -12.93 -9.74
N SER A 35 7.04 -12.41 -9.05
CA SER A 35 8.40 -12.94 -9.08
C SER A 35 9.15 -12.71 -7.75
N SER A 36 10.39 -13.18 -7.63
CA SER A 36 11.23 -12.90 -6.46
C SER A 36 12.02 -11.61 -6.66
N PHE A 37 11.81 -10.64 -5.78
CA PHE A 37 12.48 -9.33 -5.83
C PHE A 37 13.20 -9.03 -4.52
N GLU A 38 14.42 -8.49 -4.63
CA GLU A 38 15.20 -8.01 -3.50
C GLU A 38 15.81 -6.63 -3.79
N GLY A 39 15.50 -5.62 -2.98
CA GLY A 39 16.07 -4.28 -3.12
C GLY A 39 15.05 -3.16 -2.91
N GLU A 40 15.09 -2.08 -3.70
CA GLU A 40 14.25 -0.90 -3.50
C GLU A 40 13.22 -0.73 -4.63
N ILE A 41 11.96 -0.45 -4.27
CA ILE A 41 10.89 -0.19 -5.26
C ILE A 41 10.41 1.25 -5.12
N PHE A 42 10.45 2.00 -6.23
CA PHE A 42 10.08 3.41 -6.26
C PHE A 42 9.15 3.76 -7.43
N SER A 43 7.99 4.31 -7.10
CA SER A 43 7.11 5.00 -8.03
C SER A 43 6.37 6.12 -7.33
N LYS A 44 6.32 7.33 -7.92
CA LYS A 44 5.60 8.45 -7.28
C LYS A 44 4.08 8.37 -7.45
N ARG A 45 3.63 7.82 -8.58
CA ARG A 45 2.22 7.82 -9.01
C ARG A 45 1.75 6.43 -9.49
N GLY A 46 2.64 5.44 -9.45
CA GLY A 46 2.36 4.13 -10.01
C GLY A 46 1.60 3.22 -9.06
N ILE A 47 0.96 2.23 -9.67
CA ILE A 47 0.24 1.14 -9.00
C ILE A 47 1.17 -0.08 -9.01
N LEU A 48 1.51 -0.58 -7.82
CA LEU A 48 2.25 -1.83 -7.67
C LEU A 48 1.29 -2.96 -7.34
N PHE A 49 1.28 -4.00 -8.16
CA PHE A 49 0.57 -5.25 -7.89
C PHE A 49 1.58 -6.36 -7.60
N ILE A 50 1.50 -6.94 -6.41
CA ILE A 50 2.35 -8.04 -5.93
C ILE A 50 1.51 -9.33 -5.98
N GLY A 51 1.81 -10.20 -6.95
CA GLY A 51 1.07 -11.44 -7.22
C GLY A 51 1.24 -12.50 -6.15
N LYS A 52 0.35 -13.50 -6.14
CA LYS A 52 0.31 -14.56 -5.12
C LYS A 52 1.61 -15.34 -4.95
N ASN A 53 2.37 -15.55 -6.02
CA ASN A 53 3.61 -16.33 -5.97
C ASN A 53 4.85 -15.46 -5.75
N SER A 54 4.68 -14.15 -5.63
CA SER A 54 5.79 -13.23 -5.43
C SER A 54 6.30 -13.19 -3.99
N LYS A 55 7.60 -12.97 -3.89
CA LYS A 55 8.29 -12.72 -2.63
C LYS A 55 9.14 -11.48 -2.80
N VAL A 56 8.76 -10.42 -2.10
CA VAL A 56 9.42 -9.12 -2.16
C VAL A 56 10.13 -8.88 -0.84
N ILE A 57 11.45 -8.71 -0.89
CA ILE A 57 12.27 -8.31 0.25
C ILE A 57 12.82 -6.92 -0.05
N THR A 58 12.50 -5.96 0.79
CA THR A 58 12.82 -4.55 0.53
C THR A 58 12.93 -3.78 1.83
N ASP A 59 13.73 -2.72 1.83
CA ASP A 59 13.73 -1.79 2.97
C ASP A 59 12.45 -0.94 2.95
N VAL A 60 12.07 -0.45 1.76
CA VAL A 60 10.88 0.37 1.57
C VAL A 60 10.32 0.27 0.15
N VAL A 61 9.00 0.11 0.05
CA VAL A 61 8.22 0.35 -1.17
C VAL A 61 7.64 1.74 -1.13
N ILE A 62 7.89 2.55 -2.17
CA ILE A 62 7.24 3.85 -2.35
C ILE A 62 6.37 3.76 -3.60
N CYS A 63 5.06 3.92 -3.45
CA CYS A 63 4.08 3.90 -4.55
C CYS A 63 2.87 4.81 -4.28
N ASP A 64 1.99 5.00 -5.26
CA ASP A 64 0.68 5.61 -5.00
C ASP A 64 -0.27 4.61 -4.37
N THR A 65 -0.42 3.48 -5.06
CA THR A 65 -1.33 2.40 -4.66
C THR A 65 -0.56 1.08 -4.64
N LEU A 66 -0.72 0.32 -3.55
CA LEU A 66 -0.21 -1.05 -3.41
C LEU A 66 -1.38 -2.03 -3.40
N ILE A 67 -1.27 -3.11 -4.18
CA ILE A 67 -2.17 -4.26 -4.14
C ILE A 67 -1.31 -5.50 -3.95
N ILE A 68 -1.61 -6.33 -2.95
CA ILE A 68 -0.77 -7.50 -2.63
C ILE A 68 -1.58 -8.75 -2.37
N GLU A 69 -1.15 -9.84 -2.99
CA GLU A 69 -1.61 -11.23 -2.80
C GLU A 69 -0.47 -12.16 -2.32
N GLY A 70 0.78 -11.69 -2.36
CA GLY A 70 1.98 -12.47 -2.05
C GLY A 70 2.61 -12.14 -0.68
N ILE A 71 3.94 -12.31 -0.60
CA ILE A 71 4.71 -12.05 0.62
C ILE A 71 5.57 -10.80 0.43
N LEU A 72 5.43 -9.84 1.34
CA LEU A 72 6.25 -8.63 1.42
C LEU A 72 6.94 -8.56 2.78
N LYS A 73 8.25 -8.44 2.77
CA LYS A 73 9.08 -8.12 3.94
C LYS A 73 9.72 -6.77 3.70
N GLY A 74 9.33 -5.77 4.48
CA GLY A 74 9.74 -4.39 4.26
C GLY A 74 8.66 -3.39 4.60
N ASN A 75 9.06 -2.12 4.64
CA ASN A 75 8.12 -1.04 4.91
C ASN A 75 7.39 -0.63 3.63
N VAL A 76 6.17 -0.10 3.78
CA VAL A 76 5.37 0.43 2.68
C VAL A 76 5.04 1.88 2.95
N ASN A 77 5.31 2.73 1.98
CA ASN A 77 4.83 4.10 1.95
C ASN A 77 3.97 4.29 0.68
N ALA A 78 2.67 4.11 0.85
CA ALA A 78 1.69 4.27 -0.22
C ALA A 78 0.97 5.60 -0.04
N SER A 79 1.17 6.54 -0.97
CA SER A 79 0.65 7.90 -0.83
C SER A 79 -0.88 7.99 -0.89
N ASN A 80 -1.56 6.95 -1.37
CA ASN A 80 -3.01 6.91 -1.56
C ASN A 80 -3.68 5.70 -0.92
N LYS A 81 -3.41 4.48 -1.41
CA LYS A 81 -4.16 3.28 -0.99
C LYS A 81 -3.29 2.04 -0.84
N VAL A 82 -3.66 1.16 0.09
CA VAL A 82 -3.12 -0.19 0.23
C VAL A 82 -4.26 -1.21 0.25
N TYR A 83 -4.16 -2.24 -0.58
CA TYR A 83 -5.10 -3.37 -0.66
C TYR A 83 -4.38 -4.66 -0.27
N LEU A 84 -4.76 -5.21 0.88
CA LEU A 84 -4.28 -6.50 1.37
C LEU A 84 -5.31 -7.57 0.97
N ASN A 85 -5.03 -8.29 -0.12
CA ASN A 85 -5.91 -9.35 -0.60
C ASN A 85 -5.65 -10.66 0.14
N SER A 86 -6.62 -11.57 0.06
CA SER A 86 -6.59 -12.82 0.83
C SER A 86 -5.33 -13.66 0.55
N GLY A 87 -4.72 -14.16 1.62
CA GLY A 87 -3.50 -14.96 1.56
C GLY A 87 -2.20 -14.15 1.58
N CYS A 88 -2.27 -12.82 1.56
CA CYS A 88 -1.06 -12.00 1.62
C CYS A 88 -0.40 -12.03 3.01
N LYS A 89 0.92 -11.85 3.04
CA LYS A 89 1.70 -11.71 4.26
C LYS A 89 2.60 -10.47 4.19
N ILE A 90 2.39 -9.51 5.08
CA ILE A 90 3.24 -8.34 5.24
C ILE A 90 3.95 -8.42 6.58
N TYR A 91 5.26 -8.24 6.55
CA TYR A 91 6.13 -8.07 7.71
C TYR A 91 6.86 -6.74 7.58
N GLY A 92 6.39 -5.71 8.28
CA GLY A 92 6.91 -4.35 8.21
C GLY A 92 5.83 -3.28 8.38
N ASP A 93 6.28 -2.04 8.48
CA ASP A 93 5.39 -0.91 8.77
C ASP A 93 4.72 -0.38 7.49
N VAL A 94 3.43 -0.07 7.56
CA VAL A 94 2.65 0.46 6.43
C VAL A 94 2.17 1.87 6.75
N ARG A 95 2.57 2.81 5.90
CA ARG A 95 2.10 4.19 5.92
C ARG A 95 1.21 4.46 4.71
N THR A 96 -0.05 4.83 4.93
CA THR A 96 -1.00 5.09 3.84
C THR A 96 -2.17 6.00 4.22
N LYS A 97 -2.88 6.57 3.24
CA LYS A 97 -4.12 7.34 3.51
C LYS A 97 -5.33 6.42 3.72
N LYS A 98 -5.39 5.30 2.99
CA LYS A 98 -6.51 4.34 3.05
C LYS A 98 -5.97 2.92 2.98
N ILE A 99 -6.45 2.06 3.86
CA ILE A 99 -6.13 0.63 3.84
C ILE A 99 -7.40 -0.19 3.67
N PHE A 100 -7.34 -1.23 2.85
CA PHE A 100 -8.36 -2.25 2.69
C PHE A 100 -7.74 -3.59 3.05
N ILE A 101 -8.38 -4.30 3.98
CA ILE A 101 -7.87 -5.57 4.50
C ILE A 101 -8.95 -6.63 4.26
N ASN A 102 -8.60 -7.67 3.50
CA ASN A 102 -9.47 -8.83 3.29
C ASN A 102 -9.18 -9.92 4.33
N ASP A 103 -10.05 -10.93 4.38
CA ASP A 103 -9.88 -12.07 5.27
C ASP A 103 -8.67 -12.94 4.91
N ASN A 104 -8.19 -13.69 5.92
CA ASN A 104 -7.08 -14.65 5.81
C ASN A 104 -5.76 -14.00 5.39
N ILE A 105 -5.40 -12.87 6.02
CA ILE A 105 -4.13 -12.19 5.83
C ILE A 105 -3.26 -12.25 7.09
N VAL A 106 -1.96 -12.07 6.90
CA VAL A 106 -1.01 -11.82 8.00
C VAL A 106 -0.43 -10.43 7.81
N PHE A 107 -0.65 -9.56 8.80
CA PHE A 107 -0.03 -8.25 8.87
C PHE A 107 0.67 -8.13 10.22
N ASP A 108 2.00 -8.01 10.18
CA ASP A 108 2.85 -7.87 11.37
C ASP A 108 3.74 -6.63 11.22
N GLY A 109 3.35 -5.56 11.92
CA GLY A 109 3.99 -4.26 11.85
C GLY A 109 3.07 -3.14 12.33
N LYS A 110 3.56 -1.90 12.25
CA LYS A 110 2.78 -0.71 12.58
C LYS A 110 2.07 -0.19 11.33
N CYS A 111 0.81 0.23 11.48
CA CYS A 111 0.09 0.95 10.44
C CYS A 111 -0.10 2.41 10.85
N GLU A 112 0.44 3.33 10.06
CA GLU A 112 0.27 4.78 10.26
C GLU A 112 -0.61 5.38 9.15
N MET A 113 -1.71 6.01 9.55
CA MET A 113 -2.59 6.69 8.62
C MET A 113 -2.09 8.11 8.30
N ILE A 114 -1.81 8.37 7.03
CA ILE A 114 -1.47 9.71 6.53
C ILE A 114 -2.74 10.56 6.54
N LYS A 115 -2.79 11.56 7.42
CA LYS A 115 -3.87 12.53 7.43
C LYS A 115 -3.73 13.46 6.23
N SER A 116 -4.69 13.41 5.30
CA SER A 116 -4.94 14.53 4.38
C SER A 116 -5.65 15.62 5.18
N ASN A 117 -5.11 16.83 5.19
CA ASN A 117 -5.60 17.95 5.99
C ASN A 117 -6.94 18.55 5.49
N GLU A 118 -7.89 17.72 5.04
CA GLU A 118 -9.13 18.16 4.36
C GLU A 118 -10.38 18.16 5.25
N SER A 119 -10.25 18.14 6.57
CA SER A 119 -11.31 18.65 7.45
C SER A 119 -10.69 19.18 8.74
N ILE A 120 -10.70 20.51 8.87
CA ILE A 120 -10.72 21.13 10.20
C ILE A 120 -12.12 20.82 10.71
N ASP A 121 -12.24 19.90 11.65
CA ASP A 121 -13.50 19.67 12.35
C ASP A 121 -13.74 20.85 13.31
N LEU A 122 -14.20 21.97 12.75
CA LEU A 122 -14.44 23.25 13.45
C LEU A 122 -15.47 23.09 14.58
N PHE A 123 -16.25 22.00 14.58
CA PHE A 123 -17.23 21.67 15.59
C PHE A 123 -16.67 20.81 16.73
N SER A 124 -15.41 20.38 16.66
CA SER A 124 -14.74 19.67 17.77
C SER A 124 -14.36 20.60 18.94
N PHE A 125 -14.48 21.92 18.78
CA PHE A 125 -14.44 22.83 19.92
C PHE A 125 -15.64 22.56 20.82
N THR A 126 -15.38 21.96 21.99
CA THR A 126 -16.41 21.71 22.98
C THR A 126 -16.95 23.06 23.46
N VAL A 127 -18.28 23.19 23.56
CA VAL A 127 -19.00 24.41 24.00
C VAL A 127 -18.51 24.95 25.35
N SER A 128 -17.82 24.12 26.15
CA SER A 128 -17.14 24.51 27.38
C SER A 128 -16.11 25.63 27.18
N GLN A 129 -15.47 25.74 26.02
CA GLN A 129 -14.47 26.79 25.76
C GLN A 129 -15.05 28.13 25.30
N LEU A 130 -16.34 28.19 24.95
CA LEU A 130 -17.02 29.42 24.52
C LEU A 130 -17.71 30.18 25.66
N LYS A 131 -17.89 29.54 26.82
CA LYS A 131 -18.53 30.19 27.99
C LYS A 131 -17.59 31.14 28.74
N ASP A 132 -16.28 30.91 28.68
CA ASP A 132 -15.30 31.75 29.42
C ASP A 132 -14.91 33.04 28.67
N THR A 133 -15.38 33.24 27.43
CA THR A 133 -15.05 34.42 26.62
C THR A 133 -16.13 35.52 26.70
N PHE A 134 -17.29 35.24 27.30
CA PHE A 134 -18.41 36.19 27.39
C PHE A 134 -18.89 36.46 28.83
N GLN A 135 -17.99 36.36 29.82
CA GLN A 135 -18.19 36.98 31.13
C GLN A 135 -17.33 38.22 31.30
#